data_AF-A0A367J5W5-F1
#
_entry.id   AF-A0A367J5W5-F1
#
_cell.length_a   1.000
_cell.length_b   1.000
_cell.length_c   1.000
_cell.angle_alpha   90.00
_cell.angle_beta   90.00
_cell.angle_gamma   90.00
#
_symmetry.space_group_name_H-M   'P 1'
#
loop_
_entity.id
_entity.type
_entity.pdbx_description
1 polymer ?
#
loop_
_entity_poly.entity_id
_entity_poly.type
_entity_poly.pdbx_seq_one_letter_code
_entity_poly.pdbx_strand_id
1 'polypeptide(L)'
;QTALFKQKEQERQAALAAAAAEKEAKRVAAEKEAAAKRSEEERKLKEKMEAERLAEEKKALQRKLLEAEKNKDIILSGFVSVQPSTSPFWRRRYFVIKGKSMALYRDELNPNPVTVLDLSSVVRLNNVNVDIETFVPNAFVLETKQNGSYQLFADDKKELETILTALQTVI
;
A
#
# COMPACT_ATOMS: atom_id res chain seq x y z
N GLN A 1 -26.13 25.94 71.83
CA GLN A 1 -25.78 26.73 70.63
C GLN A 1 -24.52 26.20 69.92
N THR A 2 -23.58 25.56 70.63
CA THR A 2 -22.28 25.09 70.10
C THR A 2 -22.35 23.95 69.08
N ALA A 3 -23.32 23.03 69.18
CA ALA A 3 -23.46 21.88 68.28
C ALA A 3 -23.93 22.28 66.86
N LEU A 4 -24.87 23.24 66.78
CA LEU A 4 -25.43 23.73 65.52
C LEU A 4 -24.37 24.46 64.67
N PHE A 5 -23.43 25.15 65.32
CA PHE A 5 -22.33 25.86 64.65
C PHE A 5 -21.32 24.88 64.05
N LYS A 6 -20.94 23.82 64.79
CA LYS A 6 -20.10 22.73 64.28
C LYS A 6 -20.70 22.03 63.06
N GLN A 7 -22.01 21.81 63.06
CA GLN A 7 -22.71 21.15 61.96
C GLN A 7 -22.72 22.01 60.69
N LYS A 8 -23.01 23.31 60.83
CA LYS A 8 -22.92 24.29 59.71
C LYS A 8 -21.50 24.41 59.15
N GLU A 9 -20.50 24.33 60.01
CA GLU A 9 -19.10 24.42 59.60
C GLU A 9 -18.64 23.16 58.86
N GLN A 10 -19.09 21.97 59.29
CA GLN A 10 -18.89 20.72 58.56
C GLN A 10 -19.57 20.71 57.19
N GLU A 11 -20.82 21.17 57.09
CA GLU A 11 -21.52 21.29 55.80
C GLU A 11 -20.81 22.24 54.84
N ARG A 12 -20.34 23.39 55.34
CA ARG A 12 -19.57 24.35 54.55
C ARG A 12 -18.24 23.75 54.08
N GLN A 13 -17.54 22.99 54.93
CA GLN A 13 -16.31 22.29 54.55
C GLN A 13 -16.57 21.19 53.50
N ALA A 14 -17.63 20.40 53.67
CA ALA A 14 -18.03 19.38 52.71
C ALA A 14 -18.42 19.98 51.35
N ALA A 15 -19.16 21.09 51.34
CA ALA A 15 -19.51 21.81 50.11
C ALA A 15 -18.29 22.38 49.38
N LEU A 16 -17.31 22.93 50.13
CA LEU A 16 -16.05 23.42 49.56
C LEU A 16 -15.20 22.27 48.99
N ALA A 17 -15.13 21.13 49.69
CA ALA A 17 -14.42 19.94 49.23
C ALA A 17 -15.07 19.34 47.97
N ALA A 18 -16.40 19.27 47.90
CA ALA A 18 -17.13 18.81 46.73
C ALA A 18 -16.93 19.73 45.51
N ALA A 19 -16.98 21.06 45.72
CA ALA A 19 -16.72 22.02 44.65
C ALA A 19 -15.27 21.96 44.14
N ALA A 20 -14.30 21.73 45.03
CA ALA A 20 -12.90 21.54 44.65
C ALA A 20 -12.70 20.24 43.87
N ALA A 21 -13.32 19.14 44.29
CA ALA A 21 -13.27 17.85 43.60
C ALA A 21 -13.90 17.92 42.20
N GLU A 22 -15.03 18.62 42.05
CA GLU A 22 -15.69 18.81 40.75
C GLU A 22 -14.83 19.64 39.79
N LYS A 23 -14.21 20.72 40.29
CA LYS A 23 -13.30 21.55 39.50
C LYS A 23 -12.07 20.77 39.05
N GLU A 24 -11.52 19.92 39.92
CA GLU A 24 -10.38 19.07 39.59
C GLU A 24 -10.75 17.99 38.57
N ALA A 25 -11.90 17.33 38.75
CA ALA A 25 -12.41 16.35 37.79
C ALA A 25 -12.63 16.96 36.40
N LYS A 26 -13.19 18.18 36.33
CA LYS A 26 -13.35 18.93 35.06
C LYS A 26 -12.01 19.27 34.41
N ARG A 27 -11.01 19.67 35.21
CA ARG A 27 -9.65 19.96 34.71
C ARG A 27 -8.98 18.71 34.13
N VAL A 28 -9.01 17.61 34.87
CA VAL A 28 -8.45 16.32 34.43
C VAL A 28 -9.17 15.79 33.18
N ALA A 29 -10.49 15.93 33.10
CA ALA A 29 -11.27 15.55 31.92
C ALA A 29 -10.87 16.38 30.69
N ALA A 30 -10.78 17.71 30.83
CA ALA A 30 -10.37 18.61 29.76
C ALA A 30 -8.93 18.35 29.29
N GLU A 31 -8.00 18.06 30.20
CA GLU A 31 -6.62 17.70 29.85
C GLU A 31 -6.53 16.37 29.10
N LYS A 32 -7.29 15.35 29.53
CA LYS A 32 -7.37 14.06 28.84
C LYS A 32 -7.97 14.20 27.45
N GLU A 33 -9.03 14.99 27.29
CA GLU A 33 -9.65 15.25 25.99
C GLU A 33 -8.68 16.00 25.06
N ALA A 34 -8.00 17.03 25.56
CA ALA A 34 -7.01 17.77 24.80
C ALA A 34 -5.78 16.93 24.41
N ALA A 35 -5.39 15.97 25.25
CA ALA A 35 -4.32 15.02 24.94
C ALA A 35 -4.77 14.00 23.87
N ALA A 36 -5.98 13.46 23.98
CA ALA A 36 -6.54 12.54 23.00
C ALA A 36 -6.68 13.20 21.62
N LYS A 37 -7.19 14.45 21.58
CA LYS A 37 -7.33 15.21 20.34
C LYS A 37 -5.98 15.48 19.67
N ARG A 38 -4.96 15.88 20.43
CA ARG A 38 -3.59 16.08 19.91
C ARG A 38 -3.00 14.79 19.35
N SER A 39 -3.14 13.67 20.05
CA SER A 39 -2.65 12.38 19.58
C SER A 39 -3.35 11.93 18.28
N GLU A 40 -4.66 12.17 18.17
CA GLU A 40 -5.40 11.86 16.95
C GLU A 40 -4.98 12.76 15.77
N GLU A 41 -4.78 14.05 16.01
CA GLU A 41 -4.30 15.00 15.01
C GLU A 41 -2.88 14.65 14.53
N GLU A 42 -1.97 14.30 15.44
CA GLU A 42 -0.63 13.82 15.11
C GLU A 42 -0.65 12.53 14.27
N ARG A 43 -1.52 11.57 14.61
CA ARG A 43 -1.70 10.34 13.84
C ARG A 43 -2.20 10.63 12.42
N LYS A 44 -3.24 11.47 12.30
CA LYS A 44 -3.78 11.87 10.99
C LYS A 44 -2.76 12.62 10.15
N LEU A 45 -1.96 13.50 10.77
CA LEU A 45 -0.90 14.22 10.09
C LEU A 45 0.19 13.25 9.59
N LYS A 46 0.60 12.29 10.42
CA LYS A 46 1.58 11.28 10.04
C LYS A 46 1.08 10.40 8.89
N GLU A 47 -0.15 9.92 8.96
CA GLU A 47 -0.80 9.13 7.90
C GLU A 47 -0.89 9.94 6.59
N LYS A 48 -1.25 11.23 6.67
CA LYS A 48 -1.32 12.11 5.50
C LYS A 48 0.06 12.35 4.86
N MET A 49 1.07 12.65 5.67
CA MET A 49 2.45 12.85 5.18
C MET A 49 3.01 11.58 4.53
N GLU A 50 2.73 10.41 5.11
CA GLU A 50 3.16 9.13 4.54
C GLU A 50 2.45 8.86 3.20
N ALA A 51 1.13 9.10 3.13
CA ALA A 51 0.37 8.96 1.90
C ALA A 51 0.86 9.92 0.80
N GLU A 52 1.21 11.16 1.15
CA GLU A 52 1.77 12.14 0.23
C GLU A 52 3.15 11.72 -0.29
N ARG A 53 4.03 11.24 0.60
CA ARG A 53 5.35 10.70 0.21
C ARG A 53 5.21 9.53 -0.75
N LEU A 54 4.33 8.57 -0.45
CA LEU A 54 4.08 7.41 -1.31
C LEU A 54 3.51 7.84 -2.68
N ALA A 55 2.62 8.82 -2.71
CA ALA A 55 2.07 9.37 -3.95
C ALA A 55 3.15 10.07 -4.79
N GLU A 56 4.05 10.81 -4.16
CA GLU A 56 5.17 11.46 -4.83
C GLU A 56 6.18 10.44 -5.38
N GLU A 57 6.53 9.42 -4.59
CA GLU A 57 7.41 8.32 -5.04
C GLU A 57 6.80 7.59 -6.24
N LYS A 58 5.50 7.28 -6.21
CA LYS A 58 4.79 6.66 -7.34
C LYS A 58 4.80 7.55 -8.58
N LYS A 59 4.56 8.85 -8.42
CA LYS A 59 4.59 9.82 -9.54
C LYS A 59 5.98 9.96 -10.12
N ALA A 60 7.02 9.98 -9.29
CA ALA A 60 8.40 10.04 -9.72
C ALA A 60 8.80 8.77 -10.50
N LEU A 61 8.38 7.59 -10.02
CA LEU A 61 8.56 6.33 -10.73
C LEU A 61 7.85 6.37 -12.09
N GLN A 62 6.57 6.73 -12.12
CA GLN A 62 5.80 6.82 -13.37
C GLN A 62 6.46 7.76 -14.40
N ARG A 63 6.99 8.91 -13.98
CA ARG A 63 7.73 9.81 -14.87
C ARG A 63 8.97 9.15 -15.47
N LYS A 64 9.77 8.45 -14.66
CA LYS A 64 10.95 7.71 -15.15
C LYS A 64 10.56 6.62 -16.15
N LEU A 65 9.47 5.90 -15.88
CA LEU A 65 8.97 4.84 -16.75
C LEU A 65 8.48 5.41 -18.10
N LEU A 66 7.79 6.54 -18.10
CA LEU A 66 7.36 7.25 -19.32
C LEU A 66 8.54 7.77 -20.14
N GLU A 67 9.60 8.25 -19.50
CA GLU A 67 10.83 8.68 -20.18
C GLU A 67 11.53 7.48 -20.85
N ALA A 68 11.64 6.35 -20.14
CA ALA A 68 12.20 5.12 -20.69
C ALA A 68 11.36 4.59 -21.88
N GLU A 69 10.02 4.67 -21.79
CA GLU A 69 9.14 4.29 -22.90
C GLU A 69 9.38 5.16 -24.15
N LYS A 70 9.50 6.49 -23.98
CA LYS A 70 9.78 7.42 -25.09
C LYS A 70 11.11 7.14 -25.77
N ASN A 71 12.13 6.81 -24.98
CA ASN A 71 13.47 6.48 -25.50
C ASN A 71 13.57 5.04 -26.01
N LYS A 72 12.50 4.24 -25.87
CA LYS A 72 12.49 2.79 -26.12
C LYS A 72 13.57 2.05 -25.33
N ASP A 73 13.92 2.57 -24.16
CA ASP A 73 14.85 1.96 -23.22
C ASP A 73 14.13 0.87 -22.40
N ILE A 74 14.92 0.16 -21.60
CA ILE A 74 14.37 -0.78 -20.61
C ILE A 74 13.64 0.02 -19.53
N ILE A 75 12.35 -0.24 -19.40
CA ILE A 75 11.45 0.44 -18.47
C ILE A 75 11.53 -0.21 -17.10
N LEU A 76 11.51 -1.56 -17.06
CA LEU A 76 11.66 -2.33 -15.84
C LEU A 76 12.24 -3.71 -16.19
N SER A 77 13.03 -4.28 -15.29
CA SER A 77 13.48 -5.66 -15.38
C SER A 77 13.64 -6.25 -13.99
N GLY A 78 13.59 -7.57 -13.88
CA GLY A 78 13.67 -8.26 -12.60
C GLY A 78 13.21 -9.71 -12.71
N PHE A 79 12.95 -10.35 -11.58
CA PHE A 79 12.42 -11.71 -11.56
C PHE A 79 10.93 -11.72 -11.25
N VAL A 80 10.22 -12.66 -11.85
CA VAL A 80 8.82 -12.94 -11.57
C VAL A 80 8.58 -14.43 -11.71
N SER A 81 7.65 -14.97 -10.95
CA SER A 81 7.17 -16.33 -11.16
C SER A 81 5.95 -16.27 -12.06
N VAL A 82 5.95 -17.08 -13.12
CA VAL A 82 4.91 -17.08 -14.16
C VAL A 82 4.32 -18.47 -14.36
N GLN A 83 3.00 -18.52 -14.50
CA GLN A 83 2.24 -19.69 -14.90
C GLN A 83 1.40 -19.30 -16.13
N PRO A 84 1.79 -19.76 -17.34
CA PRO A 84 0.95 -19.57 -18.54
C PRO A 84 -0.26 -20.49 -18.48
N SER A 85 -1.38 -20.12 -19.11
CA SER A 85 -2.58 -20.96 -19.20
C SER A 85 -2.33 -22.35 -19.83
N THR A 86 -1.25 -22.49 -20.61
CA THR A 86 -0.84 -23.74 -21.26
C THR A 86 -0.07 -24.69 -20.35
N SER A 87 0.29 -24.28 -19.13
CA SER A 87 1.07 -25.12 -18.21
C SER A 87 0.64 -24.93 -16.76
N PRO A 88 0.42 -26.02 -16.01
CA PRO A 88 0.04 -25.91 -14.60
C PRO A 88 1.21 -25.52 -13.69
N PHE A 89 2.44 -25.43 -14.20
CA PHE A 89 3.63 -25.23 -13.39
C PHE A 89 4.06 -23.76 -13.37
N TRP A 90 4.30 -23.26 -12.15
CA TRP A 90 4.99 -22.00 -11.93
C TRP A 90 6.46 -22.10 -12.31
N ARG A 91 6.96 -21.07 -13.01
CA ARG A 91 8.36 -20.99 -13.42
C ARG A 91 8.90 -19.62 -13.09
N ARG A 92 10.04 -19.55 -12.40
CA ARG A 92 10.78 -18.30 -12.22
C ARG A 92 11.40 -17.88 -13.54
N ARG A 93 11.17 -16.62 -13.93
CA ARG A 93 11.66 -16.02 -15.17
C ARG A 93 12.22 -14.63 -14.87
N TYR A 94 13.32 -14.30 -15.53
CA TYR A 94 13.78 -12.93 -15.59
C TYR A 94 12.94 -12.21 -16.66
N PHE A 95 12.35 -11.07 -16.34
CA PHE A 95 11.55 -10.31 -17.28
C PHE A 95 12.23 -8.99 -17.63
N VAL A 96 11.95 -8.49 -18.84
CA VAL A 96 12.35 -7.17 -19.30
C VAL A 96 11.16 -6.53 -19.99
N ILE A 97 10.73 -5.37 -19.49
CA ILE A 97 9.74 -4.50 -20.14
C ILE A 97 10.51 -3.45 -20.94
N LYS A 98 10.30 -3.44 -22.26
CA LYS A 98 10.89 -2.48 -23.19
C LYS A 98 9.85 -2.04 -24.21
N GLY A 99 9.56 -0.74 -24.25
CA GLY A 99 8.45 -0.21 -25.03
C GLY A 99 7.13 -0.93 -24.72
N LYS A 100 6.44 -1.40 -25.76
CA LYS A 100 5.18 -2.17 -25.67
C LYS A 100 5.40 -3.70 -25.62
N SER A 101 6.55 -4.17 -25.14
CA SER A 101 6.85 -5.60 -25.06
C SER A 101 7.37 -5.99 -23.69
N MET A 102 6.94 -7.16 -23.20
CA MET A 102 7.51 -7.82 -22.03
C MET A 102 8.11 -9.14 -22.46
N ALA A 103 9.43 -9.25 -22.37
CA ALA A 103 10.17 -10.47 -22.68
C ALA A 103 10.46 -11.24 -21.39
N LEU A 104 10.26 -12.56 -21.42
CA LEU A 104 10.52 -13.50 -20.33
C LEU A 104 11.69 -14.40 -20.72
N TYR A 105 12.75 -14.38 -19.92
CA TYR A 105 13.98 -15.15 -20.10
C TYR A 105 14.10 -16.22 -19.02
N ARG A 106 14.91 -17.25 -19.26
CA ARG A 106 15.18 -18.28 -18.24
C ARG A 106 15.88 -17.68 -17.03
N ASP A 107 16.81 -16.77 -17.26
CA ASP A 107 17.53 -15.95 -16.28
C ASP A 107 18.02 -14.66 -16.95
N GLU A 108 18.77 -13.83 -16.21
CA GLU A 108 19.30 -12.53 -16.66
C GLU A 108 20.43 -12.62 -17.70
N LEU A 109 21.12 -13.76 -17.78
CA LEU A 109 22.29 -13.95 -18.67
C LEU A 109 21.89 -14.59 -20.00
N ASN A 110 20.69 -15.14 -20.10
CA ASN A 110 20.19 -15.74 -21.33
C ASN A 110 19.87 -14.66 -22.38
N PRO A 111 20.51 -14.69 -23.57
CA PRO A 111 20.28 -13.69 -24.60
C PRO A 111 18.93 -13.86 -25.31
N ASN A 112 18.34 -15.05 -25.23
CA ASN A 112 17.13 -15.41 -25.97
C ASN A 112 15.92 -15.49 -25.04
N PRO A 113 14.84 -14.72 -25.33
CA PRO A 113 13.62 -14.82 -24.55
C PRO A 113 12.91 -16.14 -24.82
N VAL A 114 12.37 -16.74 -23.74
CA VAL A 114 11.48 -17.89 -23.79
C VAL A 114 10.11 -17.50 -24.33
N THR A 115 9.65 -16.30 -23.97
CA THR A 115 8.34 -15.79 -24.37
C THR A 115 8.42 -14.28 -24.50
N VAL A 116 7.77 -13.72 -25.52
CA VAL A 116 7.63 -12.27 -25.69
C VAL A 116 6.14 -11.98 -25.72
N LEU A 117 5.69 -11.16 -24.78
CA LEU A 117 4.31 -10.71 -24.64
C LEU A 117 4.16 -9.34 -25.29
N ASP A 118 3.20 -9.22 -26.21
CA ASP A 118 2.84 -7.95 -26.81
C ASP A 118 1.89 -7.19 -25.88
N LEU A 119 2.44 -6.18 -25.19
CA LEU A 119 1.70 -5.38 -24.22
C LEU A 119 0.66 -4.46 -24.88
N SER A 120 0.80 -4.15 -26.17
CA SER A 120 -0.22 -3.39 -26.91
C SER A 120 -1.52 -4.18 -27.12
N SER A 121 -1.46 -5.50 -26.92
CA SER A 121 -2.58 -6.42 -27.09
C SER A 121 -3.22 -6.86 -25.76
N VAL A 122 -2.86 -6.23 -24.65
CA VAL A 122 -3.39 -6.57 -23.32
C VAL A 122 -4.89 -6.28 -23.23
N VAL A 123 -5.65 -7.25 -22.73
CA VAL A 123 -7.09 -7.15 -22.49
C VAL A 123 -7.46 -7.22 -21.01
N ARG A 124 -6.58 -7.78 -20.17
CA ARG A 124 -6.76 -7.84 -18.72
C ARG A 124 -5.41 -7.65 -18.02
N LEU A 125 -5.36 -6.70 -17.10
CA LEU A 125 -4.27 -6.54 -16.13
C LEU A 125 -4.89 -6.22 -14.78
N ASN A 126 -5.02 -7.22 -13.91
CA ASN A 126 -5.65 -7.07 -12.60
C ASN A 126 -4.88 -7.84 -11.52
N ASN A 127 -4.96 -7.35 -10.28
CA ASN A 127 -4.70 -8.17 -9.11
C ASN A 127 -5.68 -9.35 -9.10
N VAL A 128 -5.19 -10.51 -8.67
CA VAL A 128 -6.08 -11.65 -8.40
C VAL A 128 -6.59 -11.59 -6.98
N ASN A 129 -7.82 -12.05 -6.78
CA ASN A 129 -8.31 -12.32 -5.44
C ASN A 129 -7.61 -13.58 -4.92
N VAL A 130 -6.63 -13.40 -4.03
CA VAL A 130 -5.78 -14.48 -3.53
C VAL A 130 -6.63 -15.58 -2.88
N ASP A 131 -7.70 -15.24 -2.15
CA ASP A 131 -8.54 -16.19 -1.41
C ASP A 131 -9.44 -17.03 -2.31
N ILE A 132 -9.63 -16.63 -3.57
CA ILE A 132 -10.58 -17.26 -4.51
C ILE A 132 -9.85 -17.87 -5.72
N GLU A 133 -8.82 -17.21 -6.24
CA GLU A 133 -8.25 -17.54 -7.55
C GLU A 133 -6.99 -18.41 -7.49
N THR A 134 -6.06 -18.15 -6.55
CA THR A 134 -4.70 -18.73 -6.65
C THR A 134 -4.06 -19.13 -5.31
N PHE A 135 -4.51 -18.57 -4.17
CA PHE A 135 -3.87 -18.68 -2.85
C PHE A 135 -2.39 -18.27 -2.81
N VAL A 136 -1.86 -17.74 -3.91
CA VAL A 136 -0.50 -17.20 -4.03
C VAL A 136 -0.52 -15.70 -3.72
N PRO A 137 0.23 -15.24 -2.71
CA PRO A 137 0.33 -13.82 -2.40
C PRO A 137 1.04 -13.07 -3.52
N ASN A 138 0.80 -11.76 -3.59
CA ASN A 138 1.42 -10.86 -4.57
C ASN A 138 1.20 -11.27 -6.05
N ALA A 139 0.11 -12.00 -6.31
CA ALA A 139 -0.22 -12.48 -7.64
C ALA A 139 -1.09 -11.49 -8.43
N PHE A 140 -0.97 -11.55 -9.75
CA PHE A 140 -1.75 -10.78 -10.70
C PHE A 140 -1.91 -11.56 -12.01
N VAL A 141 -2.91 -11.17 -12.81
CA VAL A 141 -3.17 -11.75 -14.13
C VAL A 141 -2.86 -10.74 -15.21
N LEU A 142 -2.16 -11.20 -16.23
CA LEU A 142 -1.93 -10.52 -17.49
C LEU A 142 -2.49 -11.35 -18.62
N GLU A 143 -3.47 -10.83 -19.34
CA GLU A 143 -4.06 -11.48 -20.51
C GLU A 143 -3.87 -10.63 -21.75
N THR A 144 -3.40 -11.27 -22.81
CA THR A 144 -3.16 -10.66 -24.11
C THR A 144 -4.01 -11.36 -25.16
N LYS A 145 -4.43 -10.63 -26.20
CA LYS A 145 -5.15 -11.23 -27.34
C LYS A 145 -4.33 -12.29 -28.06
N GLN A 146 -3.00 -12.11 -28.09
CA GLN A 146 -2.10 -12.94 -28.89
C GLN A 146 -1.46 -14.08 -28.11
N ASN A 147 -1.12 -13.89 -26.83
CA ASN A 147 -0.33 -14.86 -26.06
C ASN A 147 -1.15 -15.57 -24.96
N GLY A 148 -2.44 -15.24 -24.81
CA GLY A 148 -3.32 -15.84 -23.80
C GLY A 148 -3.14 -15.22 -22.41
N SER A 149 -3.56 -15.98 -21.39
CA SER A 149 -3.56 -15.55 -19.99
C SER A 149 -2.36 -16.09 -19.24
N TYR A 150 -1.75 -15.22 -18.43
CA TYR A 150 -0.62 -15.52 -17.56
C TYR A 150 -1.00 -15.11 -16.14
N GLN A 151 -0.83 -16.04 -15.19
CA GLN A 151 -0.73 -15.67 -13.79
C GLN A 151 0.73 -15.41 -13.47
N LEU A 152 0.99 -14.30 -12.77
CA LEU A 152 2.31 -13.90 -12.34
C LEU A 152 2.27 -13.58 -10.85
N PHE A 153 3.37 -13.79 -10.13
CA PHE A 153 3.53 -13.25 -8.79
C PHE A 153 4.94 -12.70 -8.56
N ALA A 154 5.01 -11.63 -7.77
CA ALA A 154 6.26 -11.02 -7.33
C ALA A 154 6.67 -11.55 -5.95
N ASP A 155 7.95 -11.44 -5.61
CA ASP A 155 8.44 -11.98 -4.34
C ASP A 155 7.91 -11.17 -3.14
N ASP A 156 7.68 -9.87 -3.32
CA ASP A 156 7.07 -9.01 -2.33
C ASP A 156 6.01 -8.03 -2.90
N LYS A 157 5.28 -7.37 -1.99
CA LYS A 157 4.21 -6.42 -2.35
C LYS A 157 4.74 -5.19 -3.08
N LYS A 158 5.93 -4.72 -2.74
CA LYS A 158 6.54 -3.52 -3.34
C LYS A 158 6.94 -3.80 -4.79
N GLU A 159 7.49 -4.97 -5.06
CA GLU A 159 7.79 -5.44 -6.41
C GLU A 159 6.52 -5.58 -7.23
N LEU A 160 5.45 -6.19 -6.69
CA LEU A 160 4.15 -6.25 -7.35
C LEU A 160 3.67 -4.86 -7.76
N GLU A 161 3.62 -3.92 -6.81
CA GLU A 161 3.16 -2.54 -7.08
C GLU A 161 4.03 -1.84 -8.14
N THR A 162 5.34 -2.08 -8.12
CA THR A 162 6.29 -1.56 -9.11
C THR A 162 6.02 -2.13 -10.50
N ILE A 163 5.85 -3.46 -10.61
CA ILE A 163 5.57 -4.15 -11.87
C ILE A 163 4.22 -3.69 -12.43
N LEU A 164 3.17 -3.62 -11.61
CA LEU A 164 1.86 -3.16 -12.06
C LEU A 164 1.90 -1.70 -12.50
N THR A 165 2.60 -0.83 -11.78
CA THR A 165 2.76 0.57 -12.17
C THR A 165 3.49 0.68 -13.51
N ALA A 166 4.53 -0.13 -13.73
CA ALA A 166 5.23 -0.20 -15.01
C ALA A 166 4.31 -0.68 -16.14
N LEU A 167 3.60 -1.80 -15.95
CA LEU A 167 2.67 -2.33 -16.94
C LEU A 167 1.55 -1.35 -17.27
N GLN A 168 0.93 -0.72 -16.26
CA GLN A 168 -0.11 0.31 -16.44
C GLN A 168 0.39 1.56 -17.17
N THR A 169 1.68 1.87 -17.07
CA THR A 169 2.27 3.00 -17.79
C THR A 169 2.42 2.70 -19.28
N VAL A 170 2.64 1.44 -19.64
CA VAL A 170 2.99 1.03 -21.01
C VAL A 170 1.87 0.30 -21.75
N ILE A 171 0.72 0.02 -21.15
CA ILE A 171 -0.43 -0.57 -21.85
C ILE A 171 -1.29 0.54 -22.45
#